data_AF-A0A4S2AHF3-F1
#
_entry.id   AF-A0A4S2AHF3-F1
#
_cell.length_a   1.000
_cell.length_b   1.000
_cell.length_c   1.000
_cell.angle_alpha   90.00
_cell.angle_beta   90.00
_cell.angle_gamma   90.00
#
_symmetry.space_group_name_H-M   'P 1'
#
loop_
_entity.id
_entity.type
_entity.pdbx_description
1 polymer ?
#
loop_
_entity_poly.entity_id
_entity_poly.type
_entity_poly.pdbx_seq_one_letter_code
_entity_poly.pdbx_strand_id
1 'polypeptide(L)'
;LRFIFTCPLFLAQPITFHTARHTFATMSLNNHVPIETISKMLGHSDISTTQIYARMLDQTISEDMERMRAKFDTMPTGIKPLTEEPTDFVPTPLPKRGRPRKIR
;
A
#
# COMPACT_ATOMS: atom_id res chain seq x y z
N LEU A 1 -3.99 41.74 10.19
CA LEU A 1 -3.19 42.28 9.07
C LEU A 1 -1.73 41.82 9.22
N ARG A 2 -1.33 40.58 8.90
CA ARG A 2 -0.82 40.17 7.57
C ARG A 2 -0.37 38.69 7.64
N PHE A 3 -1.29 37.74 7.60
CA PHE A 3 -0.94 36.30 7.50
C PHE A 3 -1.75 35.55 6.42
N ILE A 4 -2.38 36.31 5.51
CA ILE A 4 -3.23 35.79 4.42
C ILE A 4 -2.54 35.99 3.05
N PHE A 5 -1.39 36.68 2.99
CA PHE A 5 -0.82 37.13 1.72
C PHE A 5 0.26 36.24 1.09
N THR A 6 0.58 35.07 1.64
CA THR A 6 1.57 34.16 1.02
C THR A 6 0.98 33.11 0.09
N CYS A 7 -0.34 33.03 -0.14
CA CYS A 7 -0.83 32.09 -1.15
C CYS A 7 -2.19 32.45 -1.79
N PRO A 8 -2.26 33.47 -2.66
CA PRO A 8 -3.20 33.43 -3.78
C PRO A 8 -2.54 32.87 -5.06
N LEU A 9 -1.21 32.68 -5.09
CA LEU A 9 -0.49 32.26 -6.31
C LEU A 9 -0.45 30.73 -6.53
N PHE A 10 -0.67 29.92 -5.48
CA PHE A 10 -0.68 28.45 -5.59
C PHE A 10 -2.07 27.86 -5.90
N LEU A 11 -3.13 28.68 -5.84
CA LEU A 11 -4.52 28.27 -6.06
C LEU A 11 -4.90 28.05 -7.53
N ALA A 12 -3.97 28.26 -8.47
CA ALA A 12 -4.29 28.41 -9.89
C ALA A 12 -4.05 27.17 -10.77
N GLN A 13 -3.57 26.04 -10.24
CA GLN A 13 -3.31 24.86 -11.07
C GLN A 13 -3.92 23.57 -10.48
N PRO A 14 -4.92 22.96 -11.13
CA PRO A 14 -5.54 21.72 -10.64
C PRO A 14 -4.52 20.56 -10.57
N ILE A 15 -3.44 20.63 -11.34
CA ILE A 15 -2.40 19.61 -11.43
C ILE A 15 -1.55 19.55 -10.16
N THR A 16 -1.18 20.69 -9.56
CA THR A 16 -0.24 20.73 -8.43
C THR A 16 -0.84 20.16 -7.14
N PHE A 17 -2.11 20.43 -6.86
CA PHE A 17 -2.82 19.86 -5.71
C PHE A 17 -2.99 18.35 -5.82
N HIS A 18 -3.31 17.86 -7.02
CA HIS A 18 -3.47 16.43 -7.24
C HIS A 18 -2.12 15.73 -7.06
N THR A 19 -1.06 16.24 -7.69
CA THR A 19 0.29 15.71 -7.52
C THR A 19 0.72 15.74 -6.06
N ALA A 20 0.55 16.85 -5.34
CA ALA A 20 0.90 16.95 -3.91
C ALA A 20 0.16 15.91 -3.04
N ARG A 21 -1.11 15.63 -3.35
CA ARG A 21 -1.89 14.58 -2.67
C ARG A 21 -1.31 13.19 -2.93
N HIS A 22 -0.91 12.91 -4.17
CA HIS A 22 -0.23 11.67 -4.55
C HIS A 22 1.13 11.55 -3.87
N THR A 23 1.95 12.59 -3.88
CA THR A 23 3.28 12.57 -3.22
C THR A 23 3.15 12.38 -1.72
N PHE A 24 2.16 13.00 -1.08
CA PHE A 24 1.89 12.80 0.35
C PHE A 24 1.51 11.36 0.67
N ALA A 25 0.59 10.76 -0.09
CA ALA A 25 0.17 9.37 0.11
C ALA A 25 1.35 8.39 -0.05
N THR A 26 2.14 8.53 -1.12
CA THR A 26 3.32 7.69 -1.37
C THR A 26 4.38 7.86 -0.28
N MET A 27 4.65 9.09 0.16
CA MET A 27 5.64 9.33 1.20
C MET A 27 5.20 8.77 2.56
N SER A 28 3.92 8.87 2.91
CA SER A 28 3.40 8.27 4.15
C SER A 28 3.49 6.73 4.13
N LEU A 29 3.26 6.09 2.98
CA LEU A 29 3.41 4.63 2.84
C LEU A 29 4.86 4.18 3.00
N ASN A 30 5.81 4.92 2.42
CA ASN A 30 7.24 4.65 2.60
C ASN A 30 7.68 4.77 4.05
N ASN A 31 6.98 5.57 4.87
CA ASN A 31 7.22 5.69 6.30
C ASN A 31 6.43 4.65 7.14
N HIS A 32 5.93 3.58 6.51
CA HIS A 32 5.18 2.49 7.17
C HIS A 32 3.89 2.93 7.87
N VAL A 33 3.26 4.01 7.42
CA VAL A 33 1.96 4.44 7.95
C VAL A 33 0.85 3.56 7.34
N PRO A 34 -0.06 2.99 8.16
CA PRO A 34 -1.13 2.15 7.64
C PRO A 34 -2.09 2.94 6.75
N ILE A 35 -2.60 2.28 5.70
CA ILE A 35 -3.42 2.91 4.65
C ILE A 35 -4.70 3.55 5.19
N GLU A 36 -5.25 3.02 6.28
CA GLU A 36 -6.44 3.54 6.95
C GLU A 36 -6.18 4.93 7.55
N THR A 37 -5.00 5.12 8.13
CA THR A 37 -4.58 6.40 8.70
C THR A 37 -4.37 7.43 7.60
N ILE A 38 -3.72 7.04 6.50
CA ILE A 38 -3.52 7.91 5.33
C ILE A 38 -4.87 8.32 4.73
N SER A 39 -5.80 7.37 4.61
CA SER A 39 -7.16 7.64 4.12
C SER A 39 -7.89 8.68 4.98
N LYS A 40 -7.76 8.58 6.31
CA LYS A 40 -8.32 9.56 7.26
C LYS A 40 -7.64 10.93 7.15
N MET A 41 -6.32 10.98 6.97
CA MET A 41 -5.56 12.24 6.79
C MET A 41 -5.90 12.95 5.48
N LEU A 42 -6.22 12.19 4.43
CA LEU A 42 -6.65 12.72 3.14
C LEU A 42 -8.14 13.08 3.11
N GLY A 43 -8.92 12.74 4.15
CA GLY A 43 -10.35 12.98 4.21
C GLY A 43 -11.15 12.15 3.20
N HIS A 44 -10.67 10.97 2.81
CA HIS A 44 -11.44 10.05 1.99
C HIS A 44 -12.50 9.35 2.85
N SER A 45 -13.77 9.50 2.47
CA SER A 45 -14.88 8.75 3.07
C SER A 45 -14.79 7.26 2.76
N ASP A 46 -14.24 6.91 1.58
CA ASP A 46 -14.06 5.53 1.12
C ASP A 46 -12.58 5.18 0.91
N ILE A 47 -12.15 4.09 1.54
CA ILE A 47 -10.78 3.55 1.45
C ILE A 47 -10.43 3.00 0.07
N SER A 48 -11.42 2.75 -0.79
CA SER A 48 -11.24 2.21 -2.15
C SER A 48 -10.29 3.06 -3.01
N THR A 49 -10.35 4.38 -2.87
CA THR A 49 -9.47 5.31 -3.60
C THR A 49 -8.02 5.27 -3.11
N THR A 50 -7.81 4.95 -1.83
CA THR A 50 -6.50 4.86 -1.18
C THR A 50 -5.84 3.48 -1.37
N GLN A 51 -6.63 2.44 -1.66
CA GLN A 51 -6.14 1.07 -1.93
C GLN A 51 -5.23 0.99 -3.17
N ILE A 52 -5.37 1.92 -4.11
CA ILE A 52 -4.52 1.98 -5.32
C ILE A 52 -3.04 2.09 -4.92
N TYR A 53 -2.73 2.77 -3.83
CA TYR A 53 -1.36 2.95 -3.35
C TYR A 53 -0.81 1.73 -2.58
N ALA A 54 -1.67 0.84 -2.05
CA ALA A 54 -1.23 -0.37 -1.35
C ALA A 54 -0.45 -1.31 -2.27
N ARG A 55 -0.84 -1.40 -3.55
CA ARG A 55 -0.12 -2.21 -4.55
C ARG A 55 1.30 -1.72 -4.81
N MET A 56 1.57 -0.43 -4.61
CA MET A 56 2.93 0.11 -4.73
C MET A 56 3.80 -0.37 -3.55
N LEU A 57 3.23 -0.44 -2.36
CA LEU A 57 3.91 -0.92 -1.15
C LEU A 57 4.31 -2.41 -1.25
N ASP A 58 3.47 -3.25 -1.86
CA ASP A 58 3.79 -4.68 -2.07
C ASP A 58 5.06 -4.89 -2.90
N GLN A 59 5.28 -4.05 -3.92
CA GLN A 59 6.49 -4.09 -4.76
C GLN A 59 7.73 -3.71 -3.94
N THR A 60 7.64 -2.60 -3.18
CA THR A 60 8.74 -2.13 -2.33
C THR A 60 9.10 -3.15 -1.26
N ILE A 61 8.10 -3.78 -0.63
CA ILE A 61 8.32 -4.82 0.38
C ILE A 61 9.03 -6.03 -0.23
N SER A 62 8.62 -6.49 -1.42
CA SER A 62 9.26 -7.62 -2.09
C SER A 62 10.75 -7.35 -2.35
N GLU A 63 11.08 -6.15 -2.84
CA GLU A 63 12.46 -5.73 -3.07
C GLU A 63 13.28 -5.65 -1.78
N ASP A 64 12.70 -5.11 -0.70
CA ASP A 64 13.37 -5.02 0.60
C ASP A 64 13.56 -6.40 1.25
N MET A 65 12.61 -7.33 1.10
CA MET A 65 12.76 -8.71 1.54
C MET A 65 13.88 -9.42 0.79
N GLU A 66 13.99 -9.23 -0.52
CA GLU A 66 15.06 -9.81 -1.34
C GLU A 66 16.44 -9.27 -0.91
N ARG A 67 16.54 -7.96 -0.65
CA ARG A 67 17.76 -7.34 -0.11
C ARG A 67 18.12 -7.84 1.28
N MET A 68 17.13 -8.05 2.14
CA MET A 68 17.36 -8.64 3.45
C MET A 68 17.87 -10.06 3.34
N ARG A 69 17.23 -10.90 2.51
CA ARG A 69 17.65 -12.28 2.24
C ARG A 69 19.12 -12.35 1.81
N ALA A 70 19.52 -11.52 0.84
CA ALA A 70 20.92 -11.46 0.39
C ALA A 70 21.92 -11.12 1.51
N LYS A 71 21.54 -10.26 2.46
CA LYS A 71 22.38 -9.95 3.63
C LYS A 71 22.45 -11.13 4.60
N PHE A 72 21.34 -11.81 4.85
CA PHE A 72 21.29 -12.95 5.76
C PHE A 72 21.98 -14.21 5.18
N ASP A 73 21.98 -14.40 3.86
CA ASP A 73 22.68 -15.51 3.19
C ASP A 73 24.21 -15.43 3.34
N THR A 74 24.76 -14.23 3.57
CA THR A 74 26.21 -14.02 3.78
C THR A 74 26.67 -14.26 5.22
N MET A 75 25.74 -14.41 6.17
CA MET A 75 26.10 -14.80 7.53
C MET A 75 26.25 -16.33 7.61
N PRO A 76 27.39 -16.85 8.06
CA PRO A 76 27.55 -18.28 8.31
C PRO A 76 26.76 -18.65 9.57
N THR A 77 25.46 -18.85 9.42
CA THR A 77 24.63 -19.46 10.45
C THR A 77 24.58 -20.95 10.15
N GLY A 78 24.92 -21.78 11.16
CA GLY A 78 24.76 -23.23 11.13
C GLY A 78 23.29 -23.67 11.15
N ILE A 79 22.41 -22.90 10.51
CA ILE A 79 21.00 -23.19 10.34
C ILE A 79 20.89 -23.78 8.95
N LYS A 80 20.74 -25.10 8.87
CA LYS A 80 20.36 -25.78 7.64
C LYS A 80 18.97 -25.24 7.28
N PRO A 81 18.77 -24.53 6.16
CA PRO A 81 17.44 -24.14 5.73
C PRO A 81 16.66 -25.45 5.61
N LEU A 82 15.57 -25.59 6.37
CA LEU A 82 14.66 -26.70 6.12
C LEU A 82 14.16 -26.48 4.70
N THR A 83 14.25 -27.52 3.88
CA THR A 83 13.69 -27.53 2.53
C THR A 83 12.21 -27.19 2.68
N GLU A 84 11.86 -25.94 2.43
CA GLU A 84 10.47 -25.56 2.25
C GLU A 84 10.05 -26.19 0.93
N GLU A 85 9.47 -27.40 1.05
CA GLU A 85 8.79 -28.09 -0.04
C GLU A 85 7.94 -27.05 -0.77
N PRO A 86 7.96 -27.00 -2.13
CA PRO A 86 7.16 -26.09 -2.91
C PRO A 86 5.74 -26.14 -2.37
N THR A 87 5.35 -25.11 -1.63
CA THR A 87 4.00 -25.00 -1.12
C THR A 87 3.24 -24.52 -2.34
N ASP A 88 2.77 -25.48 -3.13
CA ASP A 88 1.76 -25.25 -4.15
C ASP A 88 0.54 -24.72 -3.40
N PHE A 89 0.51 -23.41 -3.22
CA PHE A 89 -0.66 -22.70 -2.75
C PHE A 89 -1.69 -22.83 -3.86
N VAL A 90 -2.37 -23.97 -3.89
CA VAL A 90 -3.61 -24.14 -4.63
C VAL A 90 -4.65 -23.47 -3.74
N PRO A 91 -5.20 -22.30 -4.13
CA PRO A 91 -6.25 -21.68 -3.35
C PRO A 91 -7.39 -22.69 -3.27
N THR A 92 -7.78 -23.09 -2.06
CA THR A 92 -8.95 -23.98 -1.89
C THR A 92 -10.13 -23.34 -2.62
N PRO A 93 -10.81 -24.05 -3.54
CA PRO A 93 -11.91 -23.48 -4.29
C PRO A 93 -12.96 -22.93 -3.33
N LEU A 94 -13.26 -21.62 -3.44
CA LEU A 94 -14.33 -21.04 -2.64
C LEU A 94 -15.63 -21.79 -2.93
N PRO A 95 -16.43 -22.14 -1.90
CA PRO A 95 -17.72 -22.76 -2.12
C PRO A 95 -18.57 -21.84 -2.99
N LYS A 96 -19.13 -22.37 -4.09
CA LYS A 96 -20.01 -21.60 -4.99
C LYS A 96 -21.24 -21.15 -4.18
N ARG A 97 -21.23 -19.91 -3.69
CA ARG A 97 -22.44 -19.29 -3.14
C ARG A 97 -23.46 -19.23 -4.27
N GLY A 98 -24.50 -20.06 -4.18
CA GLY A 98 -25.63 -20.00 -5.09
C GLY A 98 -26.26 -18.61 -5.05
N ARG A 99 -26.73 -18.12 -6.20
CA ARG A 99 -27.51 -16.88 -6.26
C ARG A 99 -28.73 -17.04 -5.32
N PRO A 100 -29.02 -16.07 -4.43
CA PRO A 100 -30.22 -16.16 -3.60
C PRO A 100 -31.45 -16.30 -4.51
N ARG A 101 -32.26 -17.33 -4.25
CA ARG A 101 -33.51 -17.54 -4.98
C ARG A 101 -34.44 -16.40 -4.58
N LYS A 102 -34.81 -15.54 -5.54
CA LYS A 102 -35.87 -14.53 -5.31
C LYS A 102 -37.14 -15.30 -4.90
N ILE A 103 -37.55 -15.15 -3.66
CA ILE A 103 -38.88 -15.55 -3.21
C ILE A 103 -39.86 -14.62 -3.93
N ARG A 104 -40.86 -15.21 -4.60
CA ARG A 104 -41.91 -14.47 -5.31
C ARG A 104 -42.81 -13.74 -4.31
#